data_AF-A0A847J1L0-F1
#
_entry.id   AF-A0A847J1L0-F1
#
_cell.length_a   1.000
_cell.length_b   1.000
_cell.length_c   1.000
_cell.angle_alpha   90.00
_cell.angle_beta   90.00
_cell.angle_gamma   90.00
#
_symmetry.space_group_name_H-M   'P 1'
#
loop_
_entity.id
_entity.type
_entity.pdbx_description
1 polymer ?
#
loop_
_entity_poly.entity_id
_entity_poly.type
_entity_poly.pdbx_seq_one_letter_code
_entity_poly.pdbx_strand_id
1 'polypeptide(L)'
;NGLETDSLDKKVVTDLLKTATEPFRSVLILRQQLAKSSVKKYQAMENAVCEDGRARGMFQFYGANRSGRWAGRLIQLQNLPQNHMQDLEQARSLIKENNYDALEFLYDDIPDTLSQLIRTAFVPRNDMKFVVADFSAIEARVLSFLAKETWRNKVFKGNGDIYCASASAMFGVPVEKHDVNSHLRQKGKIAELALGYGGSIGALKSMGALDMGLAEEELQPLVDAWRSANPMIVQFWWDVDRAVKSAVEQKISTETHGIHFICKSGMLFIKLPSSRCLSYVKPRIGENKFGGESVTYEGVGTTKKWERIESYGPKFVENIVQAISRDILMYAIRNLSHYFICGHVHDEVIIECKKEVSVDAICEQMGRTPPWIEGLLLRADGYETTFYKKD
;
A
#
# COMPACT_ATOMS: atom_id res chain seq x y z
N ASN A 1 22.97 29.99 -22.95
CA ASN A 1 23.85 29.24 -22.02
C ASN A 1 23.14 28.93 -20.72
N GLY A 2 21.94 28.37 -20.78
CA GLY A 2 21.16 27.97 -19.61
C GLY A 2 20.44 26.65 -19.91
N LEU A 3 20.02 25.95 -18.87
CA LEU A 3 19.18 24.75 -18.98
C LEU A 3 17.72 25.19 -18.77
N GLU A 4 16.93 25.21 -19.85
CA GLU A 4 15.51 25.57 -19.78
C GLU A 4 14.67 24.37 -19.37
N THR A 5 13.69 24.59 -18.48
CA THR A 5 12.73 23.58 -18.06
C THR A 5 11.46 24.23 -17.53
N ASP A 6 10.31 23.59 -17.79
CA ASP A 6 9.00 24.07 -17.34
C ASP A 6 8.67 23.67 -15.89
N SER A 7 9.45 22.77 -15.29
CA SER A 7 9.23 22.30 -13.92
C SER A 7 10.53 21.87 -13.25
N LEU A 8 10.60 22.06 -11.92
CA LEU A 8 11.66 21.56 -11.05
C LEU A 8 11.17 20.44 -10.12
N ASP A 9 10.15 19.70 -10.54
CA ASP A 9 9.66 18.53 -9.83
C ASP A 9 10.68 17.38 -9.85
N LYS A 10 10.58 16.47 -8.87
CA LYS A 10 11.57 15.40 -8.64
C LYS A 10 11.91 14.60 -9.91
N LYS A 11 10.90 14.24 -10.71
CA LYS A 11 11.09 13.45 -11.94
C LYS A 11 11.84 14.25 -12.99
N VAL A 12 11.42 15.48 -13.25
CA VAL A 12 12.03 16.38 -14.24
C VAL A 12 13.48 16.68 -13.88
N VAL A 13 13.76 17.00 -12.61
CA VAL A 13 15.14 17.21 -12.13
C VAL A 13 16.00 15.96 -12.31
N THR A 14 15.46 14.76 -12.04
CA THR A 14 16.19 13.50 -12.21
C THR A 14 16.53 13.22 -13.68
N ASP A 15 15.61 13.56 -14.59
CA ASP A 15 15.86 13.42 -16.03
C ASP A 15 16.85 14.46 -16.55
N LEU A 16 16.75 15.72 -16.09
CA LEU A 16 17.71 16.77 -16.42
C LEU A 16 19.12 16.44 -15.95
N LEU A 17 19.28 15.78 -14.79
CA LEU A 17 20.58 15.34 -14.28
C LEU A 17 21.28 14.32 -15.18
N LYS A 18 20.58 13.66 -16.12
CA LYS A 18 21.20 12.74 -17.08
C LYS A 18 22.00 13.48 -18.15
N THR A 19 21.62 14.71 -18.48
CA THR A 19 22.19 15.49 -19.59
C THR A 19 22.83 16.82 -19.15
N ALA A 20 22.57 17.27 -17.92
CA ALA A 20 23.10 18.52 -17.38
C ALA A 20 24.62 18.48 -17.18
N THR A 21 25.30 19.53 -17.63
CA THR A 21 26.72 19.79 -17.39
C THR A 21 26.91 20.75 -16.21
N GLU A 22 28.13 20.86 -15.70
CA GLU A 22 28.46 21.89 -14.71
C GLU A 22 28.32 23.31 -15.31
N PRO A 23 27.90 24.32 -14.50
CA PRO A 23 27.56 24.25 -13.07
C PRO A 23 26.10 23.85 -12.79
N PHE A 24 25.28 23.65 -13.83
CA PHE A 24 23.84 23.38 -13.68
C PHE A 24 23.55 22.06 -12.99
N ARG A 25 24.39 21.05 -13.24
CA ARG A 25 24.33 19.76 -12.55
C ARG A 25 24.44 19.94 -11.03
N SER A 26 25.44 20.67 -10.53
CA SER A 26 25.58 20.97 -9.10
C SER A 26 24.35 21.68 -8.53
N VAL A 27 23.82 22.68 -9.24
CA VAL A 27 22.60 23.41 -8.80
C VAL A 27 21.39 22.48 -8.70
N LEU A 28 21.21 21.58 -9.67
CA LEU A 28 20.12 20.59 -9.67
C LEU A 28 20.26 19.58 -8.52
N ILE A 29 21.48 19.14 -8.20
CA ILE A 29 21.76 18.26 -7.05
C ILE A 29 21.39 18.97 -5.75
N LEU A 30 21.89 20.18 -5.53
CA LEU A 30 21.58 20.98 -4.33
C LEU A 30 20.07 21.24 -4.20
N ARG A 31 19.40 21.57 -5.31
CA ARG A 31 17.95 21.76 -5.34
C ARG A 31 17.20 20.49 -4.92
N GLN A 32 17.65 19.31 -5.37
CA GLN A 32 17.06 18.02 -5.03
C GLN A 32 17.26 17.68 -3.55
N GLN A 33 18.46 17.91 -3.01
CA GLN A 33 18.78 17.73 -1.61
C GLN A 33 17.92 18.63 -0.71
N LEU A 34 17.81 19.93 -1.04
CA LEU A 34 16.96 20.89 -0.32
C LEU A 34 15.45 20.60 -0.45
N ALA A 35 15.03 19.93 -1.52
CA ALA A 35 13.64 19.51 -1.70
C ALA A 35 13.25 18.31 -0.81
N LYS A 36 14.20 17.60 -0.19
CA LYS A 36 13.87 16.43 0.63
C LYS A 36 12.97 16.86 1.79
N SER A 37 11.85 16.16 1.94
CA SER A 37 10.85 16.45 2.98
C SER A 37 11.30 16.07 4.40
N SER A 38 12.54 15.59 4.59
CA SER A 38 13.07 15.07 5.85
C SER A 38 13.01 16.12 6.96
N VAL A 39 13.43 17.35 6.69
CA VAL A 39 13.38 18.45 7.67
C VAL A 39 11.95 18.70 8.18
N LYS A 40 10.97 18.77 7.27
CA LYS A 40 9.56 18.96 7.66
C LYS A 40 9.02 17.82 8.51
N LYS A 41 9.52 16.59 8.33
CA LYS A 41 9.11 15.44 9.13
C LYS A 41 9.68 15.50 10.54
N TYR A 42 10.94 15.90 10.71
CA TYR A 42 11.51 16.15 12.04
C TYR A 42 10.80 17.30 12.77
N GLN A 43 10.52 18.41 12.08
CA GLN A 43 9.71 19.49 12.68
C GLN A 43 8.32 19.02 13.09
N ALA A 44 7.67 18.18 12.27
CA ALA A 44 6.38 17.62 12.62
C ALA A 44 6.46 16.70 13.85
N MET A 45 7.57 16.00 14.07
CA MET A 45 7.80 15.20 15.27
C MET A 45 7.96 16.08 16.51
N GLU A 46 8.80 17.12 16.42
CA GLU A 46 8.99 18.09 17.50
C GLU A 46 7.68 18.80 17.87
N ASN A 47 6.87 19.17 16.89
CA ASN A 47 5.59 19.83 17.14
C ASN A 47 4.51 18.90 17.71
N ALA A 48 4.66 17.58 17.50
CA ALA A 48 3.63 16.60 17.88
C ALA A 48 3.95 15.84 19.16
N VAL A 49 5.17 15.94 19.69
CA VAL A 49 5.57 15.27 20.93
C VAL A 49 4.86 15.94 22.12
N CYS A 50 4.28 15.13 23.00
CA CYS A 50 3.69 15.59 24.25
C CYS A 50 4.76 15.66 25.37
N GLU A 51 4.40 16.23 26.51
CA GLU A 51 5.28 16.36 27.69
C GLU A 51 5.92 15.04 28.16
N ASP A 52 5.25 13.91 27.93
CA ASP A 52 5.74 12.57 28.29
C ASP A 52 6.66 11.94 27.23
N GLY A 53 7.09 12.71 26.22
CA GLY A 53 7.94 12.23 25.14
C GLY A 53 7.22 11.36 24.11
N ARG A 54 5.88 11.28 24.11
CA ARG A 54 5.10 10.48 23.15
C ARG A 54 4.27 11.35 22.21
N ALA A 55 4.16 10.91 20.96
CA ALA A 55 3.28 11.55 19.98
C ALA A 55 1.88 10.90 19.99
N ARG A 56 0.81 11.72 19.97
CA ARG A 56 -0.59 11.27 19.99
C ARG A 56 -1.41 11.92 18.89
N GLY A 57 -2.46 11.23 18.43
CA GLY A 57 -3.36 11.74 17.37
C GLY A 57 -2.83 11.50 15.95
N MET A 58 -1.99 10.49 15.75
CA MET A 58 -1.32 10.22 14.46
C MET A 58 -2.27 9.66 13.38
N PHE A 59 -3.49 9.26 13.74
CA PHE A 59 -4.42 8.61 12.83
C PHE A 59 -5.81 9.22 12.90
N GLN A 60 -6.39 9.50 11.73
CA GLN A 60 -7.80 9.83 11.58
C GLN A 60 -8.59 8.60 11.16
N PHE A 61 -9.59 8.27 11.97
CA PHE A 61 -10.61 7.27 11.63
C PHE A 61 -11.33 7.64 10.33
N TYR A 62 -11.50 6.65 9.44
CA TYR A 62 -12.22 6.81 8.17
C TYR A 62 -11.65 7.91 7.25
N GLY A 63 -10.35 8.18 7.32
CA GLY A 63 -9.69 9.19 6.48
C GLY A 63 -9.71 8.85 4.98
N ALA A 64 -9.81 7.58 4.62
CA ALA A 64 -10.07 7.13 3.25
C ALA A 64 -11.57 6.85 3.05
N ASN A 65 -12.28 7.82 2.46
CA ASN A 65 -13.75 7.82 2.35
C ASN A 65 -14.37 6.59 1.66
N ARG A 66 -13.60 5.85 0.83
CA ARG A 66 -14.11 4.71 0.06
C ARG A 66 -13.96 3.38 0.76
N SER A 67 -12.75 3.06 1.24
CA SER A 67 -12.46 1.78 1.89
C SER A 67 -12.66 1.83 3.41
N GLY A 68 -12.67 3.02 4.02
CA GLY A 68 -12.70 3.21 5.47
C GLY A 68 -11.36 2.94 6.15
N ARG A 69 -10.25 2.91 5.39
CA ARG A 69 -8.88 2.93 5.94
C ARG A 69 -8.61 4.24 6.67
N TRP A 70 -7.68 4.19 7.63
CA TRP A 70 -7.23 5.35 8.39
C TRP A 70 -6.28 6.19 7.57
N ALA A 71 -6.27 7.50 7.79
CA ALA A 71 -5.28 8.39 7.21
C ALA A 71 -4.34 8.93 8.29
N GLY A 72 -3.06 9.05 7.96
CA GLY A 72 -2.06 9.65 8.84
C GLY A 72 -2.32 11.14 9.09
N ARG A 73 -2.10 11.59 10.32
CA ARG A 73 -2.18 12.99 10.77
C ARG A 73 -0.92 13.32 11.56
N LEU A 74 -0.61 14.61 11.66
CA LEU A 74 0.61 15.11 12.32
C LEU A 74 1.85 14.43 11.72
N ILE A 75 2.44 13.45 12.42
CA ILE A 75 3.49 12.60 11.87
C ILE A 75 2.85 11.50 11.02
N GLN A 76 2.80 11.70 9.70
CA GLN A 76 2.19 10.76 8.77
C GLN A 76 3.02 9.47 8.63
N LEU A 77 2.82 8.51 9.54
CA LEU A 77 3.54 7.24 9.62
C LEU A 77 3.49 6.42 8.31
N GLN A 78 2.37 6.51 7.59
CA GLN A 78 2.15 5.86 6.30
C GLN A 78 3.05 6.40 5.17
N ASN A 79 3.55 7.63 5.32
CA ASN A 79 4.36 8.33 4.32
C ASN A 79 5.83 8.45 4.75
N LEU A 80 6.29 7.70 5.75
CA LEU A 80 7.70 7.72 6.16
C LEU A 80 8.59 7.05 5.10
N PRO A 81 9.79 7.61 4.82
CA PRO A 81 10.71 7.04 3.83
C PRO A 81 11.08 5.60 4.18
N GLN A 82 11.40 4.81 3.17
CA GLN A 82 11.91 3.45 3.38
C GLN A 82 13.39 3.49 3.77
N ASN A 83 13.82 2.42 4.43
CA ASN A 83 15.21 2.19 4.80
C ASN A 83 15.89 1.38 3.69
N HIS A 84 17.07 1.82 3.26
CA HIS A 84 17.90 1.15 2.24
C HIS A 84 19.36 0.97 2.69
N MET A 85 19.80 1.73 3.70
CA MET A 85 21.12 1.59 4.32
C MET A 85 21.21 0.31 5.16
N GLN A 86 22.38 -0.33 5.10
CA GLN A 86 22.67 -1.53 5.89
C GLN A 86 23.13 -1.20 7.31
N ASP A 87 23.75 -0.04 7.49
CA ASP A 87 24.42 0.45 8.70
C ASP A 87 23.61 1.55 9.42
N LEU A 88 22.28 1.42 9.42
CA LEU A 88 21.36 2.39 10.03
C LEU A 88 21.66 2.68 11.49
N GLU A 89 22.09 1.67 12.25
CA GLU A 89 22.38 1.82 13.68
C GLU A 89 23.65 2.64 13.91
N GLN A 90 24.67 2.47 13.06
CA GLN A 90 25.91 3.24 13.10
C GLN A 90 25.64 4.69 12.71
N ALA A 91 24.95 4.93 11.59
CA ALA A 91 24.54 6.27 11.16
C ALA A 91 23.72 6.99 12.25
N ARG A 92 22.78 6.28 12.87
CA ARG A 92 21.98 6.78 14.00
C ARG A 92 22.85 7.17 15.21
N SER A 93 23.85 6.35 15.54
CA SER A 93 24.71 6.57 16.70
C SER A 93 25.57 7.83 16.52
N LEU A 94 26.15 8.03 15.33
CA LEU A 94 26.92 9.24 15.01
C LEU A 94 26.09 10.51 15.20
N ILE A 95 24.83 10.51 14.76
CA ILE A 95 23.91 11.63 14.97
C ILE A 95 23.64 11.87 16.45
N LYS A 96 23.39 10.81 17.24
CA LYS A 96 23.12 10.92 18.68
C LYS A 96 24.33 11.43 19.47
N GLU A 97 25.53 11.11 19.01
CA GLU A 97 26.80 11.56 19.59
C GLU A 97 27.23 12.95 19.11
N ASN A 98 26.47 13.58 18.20
CA ASN A 98 26.81 14.83 17.52
C ASN A 98 28.16 14.78 16.77
N ASN A 99 28.54 13.59 16.28
CA ASN A 99 29.77 13.39 15.52
C ASN A 99 29.53 13.66 14.02
N TYR A 100 29.33 14.93 13.68
CA TYR A 100 29.02 15.35 12.32
C TYR A 100 30.20 15.19 11.36
N ASP A 101 31.44 15.33 11.85
CA ASP A 101 32.64 15.14 11.03
C ASP A 101 32.74 13.71 10.51
N ALA A 102 32.50 12.71 11.37
CA ALA A 102 32.47 11.31 10.95
C ALA A 102 31.28 11.02 10.03
N LEU A 103 30.13 11.66 10.25
CA LEU A 103 28.97 11.50 9.39
C LEU A 103 29.26 12.02 7.97
N GLU A 104 29.85 13.22 7.84
CA GLU A 104 30.26 13.81 6.56
C GLU A 104 31.35 12.99 5.86
N PHE A 105 32.24 12.36 6.63
CA PHE A 105 33.28 11.51 6.07
C PHE A 105 32.77 10.15 5.59
N LEU A 106 31.78 9.57 6.27
CA LEU A 106 31.29 8.21 6.01
C LEU A 106 30.10 8.14 5.05
N TYR A 107 29.34 9.23 4.89
CA TYR A 107 28.11 9.24 4.09
C TYR A 107 28.11 10.37 3.05
N ASP A 108 28.05 9.97 1.77
CA ASP A 108 28.10 10.91 0.63
C ASP A 108 26.86 11.82 0.51
N ASP A 109 25.68 11.35 0.95
CA ASP A 109 24.42 12.12 0.93
C ASP A 109 23.82 12.20 2.34
N ILE A 110 24.24 13.23 3.08
CA ILE A 110 23.74 13.52 4.43
C ILE A 110 22.21 13.76 4.44
N PRO A 111 21.62 14.55 3.53
CA PRO A 111 20.16 14.66 3.43
C PRO A 111 19.43 13.33 3.23
N ASP A 112 20.00 12.39 2.47
CA ASP A 112 19.44 11.04 2.32
C ASP A 112 19.53 10.24 3.60
N THR A 113 20.71 10.23 4.20
CA THR A 113 21.00 9.54 5.45
C THR A 113 20.01 9.98 6.52
N LEU A 114 19.85 11.29 6.71
CA LEU A 114 18.86 11.86 7.64
C LEU A 114 17.42 11.49 7.26
N SER A 115 17.09 11.37 5.97
CA SER A 115 15.77 10.94 5.50
C SER A 115 15.48 9.48 5.84
N GLN A 116 16.46 8.60 5.71
CA GLN A 116 16.34 7.18 6.06
C GLN A 116 16.26 6.98 7.58
N LEU A 117 16.93 7.84 8.36
CA LEU A 117 16.91 7.79 9.83
C LEU A 117 15.57 8.21 10.48
N ILE A 118 14.63 8.78 9.72
CA ILE A 118 13.36 9.30 10.28
C ILE A 118 12.57 8.24 11.04
N ARG A 119 12.48 7.01 10.51
CA ARG A 119 11.77 5.91 11.21
C ARG A 119 12.44 5.57 12.54
N THR A 120 13.76 5.68 12.61
CA THR A 120 14.54 5.32 13.80
C THR A 120 14.35 6.28 14.97
N ALA A 121 13.70 7.43 14.74
CA ALA A 121 13.32 8.37 15.80
C ALA A 121 12.25 7.79 16.74
N PHE A 122 11.44 6.82 16.27
CA PHE A 122 10.48 6.12 17.11
C PHE A 122 11.18 4.99 17.85
N VAL A 123 11.17 5.06 19.18
CA VAL A 123 11.76 4.07 20.08
C VAL A 123 10.72 3.58 21.09
N PRO A 124 10.80 2.31 21.53
CA PRO A 124 9.98 1.82 22.62
C PRO A 124 10.42 2.46 23.94
N ARG A 125 9.60 2.30 24.99
CA ARG A 125 10.01 2.62 26.36
C ARG A 125 11.28 1.86 26.77
N ASN A 126 11.95 2.39 27.79
CA ASN A 126 13.10 1.73 28.40
C ASN A 126 12.76 0.27 28.77
N ASP A 127 13.71 -0.62 28.51
CA ASP A 127 13.60 -2.07 28.71
C ASP A 127 12.48 -2.79 27.94
N MET A 128 11.87 -2.13 26.96
CA MET A 128 10.90 -2.71 26.03
C MET A 128 11.51 -2.87 24.63
N LYS A 129 10.78 -3.57 23.76
CA LYS A 129 11.06 -3.68 22.34
C LYS A 129 9.82 -3.32 21.52
N PHE A 130 10.01 -3.00 20.25
CA PHE A 130 8.93 -3.07 19.28
C PHE A 130 8.85 -4.45 18.65
N VAL A 131 7.63 -4.93 18.47
CA VAL A 131 7.29 -6.00 17.53
C VAL A 131 6.48 -5.37 16.42
N VAL A 132 6.95 -5.54 15.20
CA VAL A 132 6.27 -5.06 13.99
C VAL A 132 5.79 -6.28 13.24
N ALA A 133 4.47 -6.41 13.10
CA ALA A 133 3.84 -7.54 12.42
C ALA A 133 2.99 -7.03 11.25
N ASP A 134 3.16 -7.62 10.07
CA ASP A 134 2.51 -7.21 8.82
C ASP A 134 1.81 -8.42 8.16
N PHE A 135 0.65 -8.17 7.54
CA PHE A 135 0.00 -9.23 6.78
C PHE A 135 0.70 -9.49 5.44
N SER A 136 1.09 -10.74 5.19
CA SER A 136 1.76 -11.12 3.95
C SER A 136 0.79 -11.07 2.76
N ALA A 137 0.81 -9.98 1.99
CA ALA A 137 -0.01 -9.77 0.80
C ALA A 137 -1.53 -9.91 1.03
N ILE A 138 -2.06 -9.27 2.08
CA ILE A 138 -3.48 -9.39 2.49
C ILE A 138 -4.47 -9.13 1.36
N GLU A 139 -4.26 -8.08 0.57
CA GLU A 139 -5.19 -7.71 -0.50
C GLU A 139 -5.23 -8.77 -1.60
N ALA A 140 -4.08 -9.35 -1.96
CA ALA A 140 -4.02 -10.44 -2.93
C ALA A 140 -4.71 -11.71 -2.40
N ARG A 141 -4.58 -12.01 -1.10
CA ARG A 141 -5.28 -13.13 -0.44
C ARG A 141 -6.79 -12.93 -0.45
N VAL A 142 -7.26 -11.75 -0.05
CA VAL A 142 -8.69 -11.40 -0.04
C VAL A 142 -9.27 -11.43 -1.46
N LEU A 143 -8.58 -10.83 -2.44
CA LEU A 143 -9.00 -10.85 -3.84
C LEU A 143 -9.12 -12.29 -4.37
N SER A 144 -8.09 -13.11 -4.16
CA SER A 144 -8.06 -14.51 -4.62
C SER A 144 -9.13 -15.37 -3.95
N PHE A 145 -9.40 -15.12 -2.67
CA PHE A 145 -10.42 -15.83 -1.92
C PHE A 145 -11.83 -15.48 -2.41
N LEU A 146 -12.14 -14.18 -2.55
CA LEU A 146 -13.44 -13.73 -3.03
C LEU A 146 -13.70 -14.20 -4.46
N ALA A 147 -12.71 -14.08 -5.35
CA ALA A 147 -12.81 -14.55 -6.72
C ALA A 147 -12.81 -16.08 -6.85
N LYS A 148 -12.45 -16.83 -5.80
CA LYS A 148 -12.23 -18.28 -5.81
C LYS A 148 -11.12 -18.71 -6.79
N GLU A 149 -10.06 -17.91 -6.92
CA GLU A 149 -8.92 -18.18 -7.79
C GLU A 149 -8.04 -19.30 -7.22
N THR A 150 -8.23 -20.53 -7.72
CA THR A 150 -7.75 -21.74 -7.04
C THR A 150 -6.24 -21.88 -7.01
N TRP A 151 -5.52 -21.49 -8.08
CA TRP A 151 -4.06 -21.65 -8.13
C TRP A 151 -3.37 -20.71 -7.12
N ARG A 152 -3.88 -19.48 -6.96
CA ARG A 152 -3.38 -18.53 -5.95
C ARG A 152 -3.64 -19.03 -4.55
N ASN A 153 -4.84 -19.56 -4.30
CA ASN A 153 -5.17 -20.17 -3.01
C ASN A 153 -4.25 -21.36 -2.69
N LYS A 154 -3.82 -22.14 -3.70
CA LYS A 154 -2.80 -23.20 -3.52
C LYS A 154 -1.43 -22.62 -3.16
N VAL A 155 -0.99 -21.55 -3.83
CA VAL A 155 0.27 -20.85 -3.49
C VAL A 155 0.24 -20.37 -2.04
N PHE A 156 -0.85 -19.74 -1.63
CA PHE A 156 -1.03 -19.25 -0.25
C PHE A 156 -1.07 -20.39 0.77
N LYS A 157 -1.72 -21.52 0.45
CA LYS A 157 -1.73 -22.72 1.31
C LYS A 157 -0.35 -23.34 1.45
N GLY A 158 0.46 -23.30 0.39
CA GLY A 158 1.84 -23.77 0.38
C GLY A 158 2.86 -22.76 0.91
N ASN A 159 2.43 -21.64 1.52
CA ASN A 159 3.33 -20.58 2.00
C ASN A 159 4.21 -19.94 0.91
N GLY A 160 3.83 -20.06 -0.36
CA GLY A 160 4.57 -19.48 -1.48
C GLY A 160 4.42 -17.97 -1.57
N ASP A 161 5.43 -17.33 -2.17
CA ASP A 161 5.39 -15.90 -2.48
C ASP A 161 4.54 -15.68 -3.75
N ILE A 162 3.40 -15.02 -3.57
CA ILE A 162 2.46 -14.76 -4.68
C ILE A 162 3.07 -13.91 -5.79
N TYR A 163 4.02 -13.02 -5.48
CA TYR A 163 4.67 -12.19 -6.49
C TYR A 163 5.63 -13.01 -7.34
N CYS A 164 6.35 -13.96 -6.73
CA CYS A 164 7.16 -14.93 -7.46
C CYS A 164 6.28 -15.85 -8.32
N ALA A 165 5.16 -16.34 -7.77
CA ALA A 165 4.26 -17.22 -8.51
C ALA A 165 3.59 -16.50 -9.69
N SER A 166 3.13 -15.25 -9.50
CA SER A 166 2.61 -14.40 -10.57
C SER A 166 3.67 -14.14 -11.63
N ALA A 167 4.89 -13.77 -11.24
CA ALA A 167 6.00 -13.59 -12.19
C ALA A 167 6.27 -14.88 -12.97
N SER A 168 6.29 -16.03 -12.30
CA SER A 168 6.54 -17.32 -12.95
C SER A 168 5.47 -17.65 -13.99
N ALA A 169 4.20 -17.43 -13.65
CA ALA A 169 3.09 -17.66 -14.56
C ALA A 169 3.09 -16.71 -15.76
N MET A 170 3.50 -15.46 -15.55
CA MET A 170 3.50 -14.44 -16.62
C MET A 170 4.70 -14.59 -17.58
N PHE A 171 5.89 -14.88 -17.05
CA PHE A 171 7.12 -14.97 -17.84
C PHE A 171 7.44 -16.40 -18.29
N GLY A 172 6.72 -17.41 -17.80
CA GLY A 172 6.94 -18.81 -18.17
C GLY A 172 8.26 -19.40 -17.65
N VAL A 173 8.87 -18.78 -16.63
CA VAL A 173 10.14 -19.20 -16.02
C VAL A 173 9.99 -19.35 -14.51
N PRO A 174 10.72 -20.25 -13.83
CA PRO A 174 10.70 -20.32 -12.38
C PRO A 174 11.26 -19.04 -11.76
N VAL A 175 10.58 -18.50 -10.75
CA VAL A 175 11.01 -17.33 -9.98
C VAL A 175 10.99 -17.66 -8.49
N GLU A 176 12.11 -17.41 -7.82
CA GLU A 176 12.28 -17.60 -6.38
C GLU A 176 12.80 -16.32 -5.71
N LYS A 177 12.38 -16.05 -4.47
CA LYS A 177 12.59 -14.75 -3.82
C LYS A 177 14.06 -14.36 -3.68
N HIS A 178 14.93 -15.33 -3.40
CA HIS A 178 16.35 -15.13 -3.12
C HIS A 178 17.25 -15.99 -4.01
N ASP A 179 16.74 -16.43 -5.16
CA ASP A 179 17.47 -17.36 -6.03
C ASP A 179 17.12 -17.08 -7.52
N VAL A 180 16.68 -18.11 -8.23
CA VAL A 180 16.43 -18.10 -9.68
C VAL A 180 15.47 -16.99 -10.06
N ASN A 181 15.90 -16.13 -11.00
CA ASN A 181 15.13 -15.02 -11.54
C ASN A 181 14.53 -14.06 -10.49
N SER A 182 15.14 -13.94 -9.30
CA SER A 182 14.66 -13.08 -8.21
C SER A 182 14.36 -11.63 -8.62
N HIS A 183 15.09 -11.07 -9.58
CA HIS A 183 14.83 -9.75 -10.16
C HIS A 183 13.43 -9.61 -10.80
N LEU A 184 12.82 -10.70 -11.29
CA LEU A 184 11.47 -10.70 -11.86
C LEU A 184 10.37 -10.61 -10.79
N ARG A 185 10.68 -10.91 -9.52
CA ARG A 185 9.71 -10.80 -8.42
C ARG A 185 9.12 -9.40 -8.32
N GLN A 186 9.95 -8.36 -8.50
CA GLN A 186 9.48 -6.98 -8.44
C GLN A 186 8.50 -6.67 -9.59
N LYS A 187 8.75 -7.23 -10.78
CA LYS A 187 7.82 -7.13 -11.93
C LYS A 187 6.50 -7.84 -11.63
N GLY A 188 6.56 -9.05 -11.05
CA GLY A 188 5.36 -9.77 -10.58
C GLY A 188 4.56 -9.01 -9.52
N LYS A 189 5.24 -8.31 -8.59
CA LYS A 189 4.60 -7.46 -7.59
C LYS A 189 3.85 -6.29 -8.22
N ILE A 190 4.45 -5.59 -9.19
CA ILE A 190 3.79 -4.48 -9.88
C ILE A 190 2.59 -4.99 -10.67
N ALA A 191 2.74 -6.11 -11.38
CA ALA A 191 1.64 -6.70 -12.11
C ALA A 191 0.48 -7.08 -11.18
N GLU A 192 0.76 -7.66 -10.02
CA GLU A 192 -0.26 -7.98 -9.03
C GLU A 192 -1.03 -6.74 -8.57
N LEU A 193 -0.30 -5.68 -8.22
CA LEU A 193 -0.88 -4.44 -7.70
C LEU A 193 -1.60 -3.61 -8.78
N ALA A 194 -1.07 -3.58 -10.00
CA ALA A 194 -1.65 -2.82 -11.10
C ALA A 194 -2.84 -3.54 -11.73
N LEU A 195 -2.70 -4.84 -11.98
CA LEU A 195 -3.63 -5.59 -12.83
C LEU A 195 -4.75 -6.24 -12.03
N GLY A 196 -4.56 -6.51 -10.73
CA GLY A 196 -5.56 -7.08 -9.83
C GLY A 196 -6.89 -6.32 -9.75
N TYR A 197 -6.89 -5.05 -10.18
CA TYR A 197 -8.07 -4.17 -10.19
C TYR A 197 -8.30 -3.52 -11.55
N GLY A 198 -8.02 -4.25 -12.64
CA GLY A 198 -8.37 -3.82 -14.00
C GLY A 198 -7.42 -2.78 -14.60
N GLY A 199 -6.27 -2.52 -13.98
CA GLY A 199 -5.22 -1.73 -14.59
C GLY A 199 -4.78 -2.30 -15.94
N SER A 200 -4.24 -1.41 -16.77
CA SER A 200 -3.69 -1.73 -18.09
C SER A 200 -2.31 -1.05 -18.22
N ILE A 201 -1.80 -0.91 -19.45
CA ILE A 201 -0.51 -0.29 -19.78
C ILE A 201 -0.26 1.00 -18.99
N GLY A 202 -1.25 1.90 -18.91
CA GLY A 202 -1.10 3.17 -18.19
C GLY A 202 -0.84 3.01 -16.68
N ALA A 203 -1.44 1.99 -16.05
CA ALA A 203 -1.21 1.69 -14.65
C ALA A 203 0.21 1.12 -14.44
N LEU A 204 0.64 0.18 -15.30
CA LEU A 204 2.00 -0.37 -15.27
C LEU A 204 3.06 0.72 -15.45
N LYS A 205 2.88 1.63 -16.43
CA LYS A 205 3.77 2.79 -16.64
C LYS A 205 3.85 3.67 -15.40
N SER A 206 2.70 3.99 -14.78
CA SER A 206 2.64 4.83 -13.57
C SER A 206 3.31 4.18 -12.36
N MET A 207 3.38 2.85 -12.32
CA MET A 207 4.06 2.09 -11.27
C MET A 207 5.53 1.82 -11.57
N GLY A 208 6.11 2.43 -12.61
CA GLY A 208 7.54 2.35 -12.91
C GLY A 208 7.97 1.12 -13.71
N ALA A 209 7.06 0.47 -14.43
CA ALA A 209 7.39 -0.71 -15.24
C ALA A 209 8.55 -0.43 -16.23
N LEU A 210 8.54 0.73 -16.88
CA LEU A 210 9.59 1.14 -17.83
C LEU A 210 10.94 1.37 -17.13
N ASP A 211 10.93 2.01 -15.95
CA ASP A 211 12.13 2.27 -15.16
C ASP A 211 12.80 0.98 -14.66
N MET A 212 12.07 -0.14 -14.69
CA MET A 212 12.52 -1.48 -14.32
C MET A 212 12.93 -2.35 -15.52
N GLY A 213 13.12 -1.72 -16.69
CA GLY A 213 13.57 -2.40 -17.89
C GLY A 213 12.53 -3.33 -18.52
N LEU A 214 11.24 -2.98 -18.44
CA LEU A 214 10.23 -3.50 -19.36
C LEU A 214 10.11 -2.55 -20.54
N ALA A 215 10.14 -3.08 -21.76
CA ALA A 215 9.89 -2.31 -22.95
C ALA A 215 8.39 -2.02 -23.10
N GLU A 216 8.03 -0.96 -23.83
CA GLU A 216 6.64 -0.52 -23.94
C GLU A 216 5.76 -1.55 -24.66
N GLU A 217 6.34 -2.20 -25.67
CA GLU A 217 5.76 -3.30 -26.44
C GLU A 217 5.48 -4.55 -25.60
N GLU A 218 6.19 -4.75 -24.49
CA GLU A 218 6.00 -5.90 -23.59
C GLU A 218 4.81 -5.70 -22.63
N LEU A 219 4.33 -4.47 -22.46
CA LEU A 219 3.33 -4.14 -21.43
C LEU A 219 1.95 -4.74 -21.74
N GLN A 220 1.51 -4.71 -23.01
CA GLN A 220 0.21 -5.27 -23.38
C GLN A 220 0.18 -6.81 -23.31
N PRO A 221 1.16 -7.54 -23.87
CA PRO A 221 1.27 -8.99 -23.67
C PRO A 221 1.28 -9.37 -22.18
N LEU A 222 1.94 -8.59 -21.33
CA LEU A 222 1.99 -8.81 -19.90
C LEU A 222 0.60 -8.67 -19.23
N VAL A 223 -0.19 -7.66 -19.64
CA VAL A 223 -1.58 -7.50 -19.19
C VAL A 223 -2.42 -8.72 -19.58
N ASP A 224 -2.30 -9.17 -20.83
CA ASP A 224 -3.09 -10.26 -21.37
C ASP A 224 -2.71 -11.61 -20.73
N ALA A 225 -1.42 -11.85 -20.51
CA ALA A 225 -0.91 -13.02 -19.80
C ALA A 225 -1.43 -13.07 -18.36
N TRP A 226 -1.39 -11.94 -17.63
CA TRP A 226 -1.91 -11.89 -16.26
C TRP A 226 -3.42 -12.18 -16.22
N ARG A 227 -4.21 -11.59 -17.12
CA ARG A 227 -5.66 -11.83 -17.18
C ARG A 227 -5.99 -13.28 -17.54
N SER A 228 -5.26 -13.85 -18.49
CA SER A 228 -5.42 -15.25 -18.90
C SER A 228 -5.06 -16.22 -17.78
N ALA A 229 -4.06 -15.89 -16.96
CA ALA A 229 -3.70 -16.66 -15.77
C ALA A 229 -4.68 -16.47 -14.60
N ASN A 230 -5.53 -15.44 -14.62
CA ASN A 230 -6.42 -15.07 -13.52
C ASN A 230 -7.89 -14.93 -13.96
N PRO A 231 -8.46 -15.94 -14.64
CA PRO A 231 -9.79 -15.84 -15.23
C PRO A 231 -10.88 -15.63 -14.17
N MET A 232 -10.73 -16.19 -12.97
CA MET A 232 -11.73 -16.07 -11.91
C MET A 232 -11.74 -14.66 -11.32
N ILE A 233 -10.57 -14.02 -11.21
CA ILE A 233 -10.49 -12.62 -10.78
C ILE A 233 -11.13 -11.70 -11.82
N VAL A 234 -10.85 -11.92 -13.12
CA VAL A 234 -11.46 -11.13 -14.20
C VAL A 234 -12.98 -11.32 -14.21
N GLN A 235 -13.45 -12.55 -14.04
CA GLN A 235 -14.88 -12.85 -13.92
C GLN A 235 -15.50 -12.13 -12.72
N PHE A 236 -14.84 -12.15 -11.55
CA PHE A 236 -15.30 -11.47 -10.35
C PHE A 236 -15.48 -9.96 -10.57
N TRP A 237 -14.58 -9.30 -11.28
CA TRP A 237 -14.75 -7.88 -11.63
C TRP A 237 -16.05 -7.61 -12.37
N TRP A 238 -16.36 -8.43 -13.38
CA TRP A 238 -17.53 -8.23 -14.22
C TRP A 238 -18.82 -8.72 -13.56
N ASP A 239 -18.74 -9.70 -12.67
CA ASP A 239 -19.86 -10.12 -11.84
C ASP A 239 -20.28 -9.00 -10.89
N VAL A 240 -19.30 -8.33 -10.27
CA VAL A 240 -19.54 -7.15 -9.44
C VAL A 240 -20.08 -5.99 -10.28
N ASP A 241 -19.53 -5.75 -11.48
CA ASP A 241 -20.03 -4.71 -12.40
C ASP A 241 -21.52 -4.91 -12.71
N ARG A 242 -21.90 -6.13 -13.14
CA ARG A 242 -23.29 -6.47 -13.45
C ARG A 242 -24.20 -6.34 -12.23
N ALA A 243 -23.77 -6.87 -11.08
CA ALA A 243 -24.55 -6.78 -9.85
C ALA A 243 -24.81 -5.32 -9.43
N VAL A 244 -23.78 -4.47 -9.47
CA VAL A 244 -23.90 -3.04 -9.14
C VAL A 244 -24.81 -2.32 -10.14
N LYS A 245 -24.61 -2.51 -11.45
CA LYS A 245 -25.44 -1.88 -12.49
C LYS A 245 -26.90 -2.25 -12.34
N SER A 246 -27.22 -3.55 -12.21
CA SER A 246 -28.59 -4.01 -11.99
C SER A 246 -29.19 -3.43 -10.71
N ALA A 247 -28.44 -3.36 -9.60
CA ALA A 247 -28.92 -2.73 -8.36
C ALA A 247 -29.23 -1.24 -8.55
N VAL A 248 -28.40 -0.52 -9.30
CA VAL A 248 -28.56 0.93 -9.52
C VAL A 248 -29.70 1.24 -10.50
N GLU A 249 -29.78 0.52 -11.63
CA GLU A 249 -30.80 0.71 -12.66
C GLU A 249 -32.20 0.35 -12.16
N GLN A 250 -32.32 -0.84 -11.59
CA GLN A 250 -33.62 -1.41 -11.20
C GLN A 250 -34.00 -1.01 -9.78
N LYS A 251 -33.09 -0.38 -9.03
CA LYS A 251 -33.27 0.04 -7.62
C LYS A 251 -33.63 -1.14 -6.71
N ILE A 252 -33.02 -2.29 -6.97
CA ILE A 252 -33.22 -3.53 -6.21
C ILE A 252 -31.97 -3.86 -5.38
N SER A 253 -32.08 -4.92 -4.58
CA SER A 253 -30.90 -5.56 -3.98
C SER A 253 -30.40 -6.68 -4.89
N THR A 254 -29.09 -6.74 -5.11
CA THR A 254 -28.42 -7.83 -5.84
C THR A 254 -27.29 -8.39 -4.98
N GLU A 255 -26.77 -9.56 -5.36
CA GLU A 255 -25.68 -10.22 -4.64
C GLU A 255 -24.75 -10.92 -5.61
N THR A 256 -23.45 -10.91 -5.30
CA THR A 256 -22.49 -11.83 -5.91
C THR A 256 -21.35 -12.12 -4.93
N HIS A 257 -20.82 -13.34 -4.94
CA HIS A 257 -19.69 -13.75 -4.09
C HIS A 257 -19.85 -13.42 -2.58
N GLY A 258 -21.07 -13.50 -2.05
CA GLY A 258 -21.37 -13.17 -0.65
C GLY A 258 -21.35 -11.66 -0.34
N ILE A 259 -21.30 -10.81 -1.36
CA ILE A 259 -21.33 -9.34 -1.25
C ILE A 259 -22.69 -8.86 -1.75
N HIS A 260 -23.36 -8.05 -0.92
CA HIS A 260 -24.70 -7.56 -1.23
C HIS A 260 -24.64 -6.10 -1.67
N PHE A 261 -25.37 -5.78 -2.74
CA PHE A 261 -25.47 -4.44 -3.31
C PHE A 261 -26.91 -3.98 -3.12
N ILE A 262 -27.11 -2.94 -2.32
CA ILE A 262 -28.43 -2.50 -1.86
C ILE A 262 -28.62 -1.05 -2.29
N CYS A 263 -29.53 -0.81 -3.24
CA CYS A 263 -29.93 0.54 -3.61
C CYS A 263 -31.13 0.98 -2.75
N LYS A 264 -30.93 1.95 -1.86
CA LYS A 264 -31.98 2.47 -0.98
C LYS A 264 -31.78 3.95 -0.71
N SER A 265 -32.88 4.71 -0.70
CA SER A 265 -32.88 6.14 -0.34
C SER A 265 -31.89 7.00 -1.13
N GLY A 266 -31.71 6.72 -2.42
CA GLY A 266 -30.77 7.46 -3.28
C GLY A 266 -29.29 7.16 -3.02
N MET A 267 -28.99 6.05 -2.34
CA MET A 267 -27.63 5.56 -2.08
C MET A 267 -27.50 4.11 -2.54
N LEU A 268 -26.33 3.75 -3.02
CA LEU A 268 -25.90 2.36 -3.17
C LEU A 268 -25.04 2.01 -1.95
N PHE A 269 -25.43 0.94 -1.27
CA PHE A 269 -24.64 0.33 -0.20
C PHE A 269 -24.06 -0.98 -0.69
N ILE A 270 -22.75 -1.15 -0.52
CA ILE A 270 -22.07 -2.45 -0.70
C ILE A 270 -21.83 -3.04 0.67
N LYS A 271 -22.63 -4.02 1.08
CA LYS A 271 -22.52 -4.70 2.36
C LYS A 271 -21.52 -5.84 2.25
N LEU A 272 -20.44 -5.72 3.02
CA LEU A 272 -19.32 -6.67 3.10
C LEU A 272 -19.69 -7.86 4.00
N PRO A 273 -18.92 -8.97 3.95
CA PRO A 273 -19.09 -10.11 4.86
C PRO A 273 -19.02 -9.73 6.34
N SER A 274 -18.22 -8.71 6.69
CA SER A 274 -18.14 -8.13 8.04
C SER A 274 -19.41 -7.37 8.47
N SER A 275 -20.46 -7.34 7.63
CA SER A 275 -21.67 -6.51 7.74
C SER A 275 -21.45 -5.00 7.61
N ARG A 276 -20.21 -4.52 7.46
CA ARG A 276 -19.95 -3.10 7.18
C ARG A 276 -20.43 -2.74 5.78
N CYS A 277 -20.99 -1.54 5.63
CA CYS A 277 -21.44 -1.02 4.34
C CYS A 277 -20.50 0.05 3.80
N LEU A 278 -20.14 -0.04 2.52
CA LEU A 278 -19.55 1.04 1.75
C LEU A 278 -20.67 1.85 1.09
N SER A 279 -20.59 3.17 1.13
CA SER A 279 -21.68 4.06 0.72
C SER A 279 -21.31 4.87 -0.52
N TYR A 280 -22.20 4.84 -1.52
CA TYR A 280 -22.08 5.58 -2.77
C TYR A 280 -23.31 6.46 -2.95
N VAL A 281 -23.10 7.78 -2.99
CA VAL A 281 -24.17 8.78 -2.96
C VAL A 281 -24.69 9.03 -4.38
N LYS A 282 -26.02 9.02 -4.56
CA LYS A 282 -26.71 9.29 -5.84
C LYS A 282 -26.09 8.51 -7.02
N PRO A 283 -26.01 7.17 -6.91
CA PRO A 283 -25.51 6.33 -7.98
C PRO A 283 -26.47 6.43 -9.18
N ARG A 284 -25.93 6.46 -10.39
CA ARG A 284 -26.70 6.36 -11.63
C ARG A 284 -25.84 5.77 -12.73
N ILE A 285 -26.49 5.20 -13.73
CA ILE A 285 -25.81 4.85 -14.97
C ILE A 285 -25.43 6.14 -15.71
N GLY A 286 -24.19 6.16 -16.19
CA GLY A 286 -23.64 7.23 -16.99
C GLY A 286 -22.64 6.67 -18.00
N GLU A 287 -21.99 7.57 -18.70
CA GLU A 287 -20.99 7.24 -19.70
C GLU A 287 -19.59 7.39 -19.10
N ASN A 288 -18.72 6.41 -19.35
CA ASN A 288 -17.32 6.48 -18.97
C ASN A 288 -16.55 7.38 -19.94
N LYS A 289 -15.30 7.70 -19.58
CA LYS A 289 -14.38 8.48 -20.44
C LYS A 289 -14.11 7.88 -21.83
N PHE A 290 -14.50 6.65 -22.10
CA PHE A 290 -14.33 5.94 -23.38
C PHE A 290 -15.66 5.72 -24.13
N GLY A 291 -16.76 6.33 -23.69
CA GLY A 291 -18.07 6.22 -24.33
C GLY A 291 -18.89 4.97 -23.96
N GLY A 292 -18.38 4.14 -23.04
CA GLY A 292 -19.06 2.94 -22.55
C GLY A 292 -19.91 3.20 -21.32
N GLU A 293 -20.88 2.33 -21.06
CA GLU A 293 -21.74 2.42 -19.87
C GLU A 293 -20.97 2.15 -18.57
N SER A 294 -21.14 3.02 -17.58
CA SER A 294 -20.52 2.92 -16.25
C SER A 294 -21.44 3.42 -15.14
N VAL A 295 -21.05 3.16 -13.89
CA VAL A 295 -21.77 3.65 -12.71
C VAL A 295 -21.09 4.91 -12.22
N THR A 296 -21.83 6.00 -12.13
CA THR A 296 -21.34 7.27 -11.58
C THR A 296 -22.02 7.59 -10.27
N TYR A 297 -21.31 8.23 -9.35
CA TYR A 297 -21.83 8.62 -8.04
C TYR A 297 -21.18 9.93 -7.58
N GLU A 298 -21.74 10.57 -6.55
CA GLU A 298 -21.22 11.82 -6.00
C GLU A 298 -20.28 11.58 -4.81
N GLY A 299 -19.22 12.36 -4.74
CA GLY A 299 -18.40 12.48 -3.53
C GLY A 299 -17.10 13.23 -3.74
N VAL A 300 -16.21 13.15 -2.75
CA VAL A 300 -14.90 13.81 -2.84
C VAL A 300 -14.01 13.05 -3.83
N GLY A 301 -13.62 13.71 -4.91
CA GLY A 301 -12.73 13.16 -5.94
C GLY A 301 -11.27 13.60 -5.77
N THR A 302 -10.46 13.45 -6.82
CA THR A 302 -9.00 13.71 -6.77
C THR A 302 -8.67 15.17 -6.54
N THR A 303 -9.54 16.08 -6.99
CA THR A 303 -9.45 17.53 -6.78
C THR A 303 -9.75 17.96 -5.34
N LYS A 304 -10.09 17.01 -4.45
CA LYS A 304 -10.61 17.24 -3.08
C LYS A 304 -11.92 18.04 -3.04
N LYS A 305 -12.59 18.21 -4.18
CA LYS A 305 -13.91 18.84 -4.29
C LYS A 305 -14.99 17.76 -4.38
N TRP A 306 -16.22 18.16 -4.05
CA TRP A 306 -17.39 17.31 -4.29
C TRP A 306 -17.69 17.30 -5.78
N GLU A 307 -17.57 16.13 -6.39
CA GLU A 307 -17.74 15.95 -7.83
C GLU A 307 -18.41 14.61 -8.14
N ARG A 308 -18.78 14.41 -9.40
CA ARG A 308 -19.30 13.14 -9.87
C ARG A 308 -18.12 12.26 -10.30
N ILE A 309 -18.05 11.07 -9.72
CA ILE A 309 -16.95 10.13 -9.88
C ILE A 309 -17.46 8.93 -10.67
N GLU A 310 -16.68 8.54 -11.67
CA GLU A 310 -16.89 7.32 -12.45
C GLU A 310 -16.35 6.10 -11.69
N SER A 311 -17.06 4.98 -11.76
CA SER A 311 -16.61 3.67 -11.30
C SER A 311 -17.17 2.54 -12.15
N TYR A 312 -16.49 1.41 -12.09
CA TYR A 312 -16.71 0.21 -12.89
C TYR A 312 -16.24 -1.00 -12.07
N GLY A 313 -16.64 -2.21 -12.48
CA GLY A 313 -16.41 -3.47 -11.76
C GLY A 313 -15.08 -3.58 -11.01
N PRO A 314 -13.93 -3.56 -11.71
CA PRO A 314 -12.60 -3.61 -11.10
C PRO A 314 -12.35 -2.56 -10.00
N LYS A 315 -12.82 -1.32 -10.18
CA LYS A 315 -12.69 -0.25 -9.16
C LYS A 315 -13.62 -0.49 -7.96
N PHE A 316 -14.80 -1.08 -8.14
CA PHE A 316 -15.61 -1.53 -7.02
C PHE A 316 -14.93 -2.67 -6.27
N VAL A 317 -14.35 -3.64 -6.99
CA VAL A 317 -13.59 -4.74 -6.40
C VAL A 317 -12.40 -4.22 -5.59
N GLU A 318 -11.64 -3.25 -6.08
CA GLU A 318 -10.57 -2.60 -5.33
C GLU A 318 -11.08 -2.06 -3.98
N ASN A 319 -12.17 -1.28 -4.00
CA ASN A 319 -12.73 -0.71 -2.79
C ASN A 319 -13.20 -1.79 -1.80
N ILE A 320 -13.82 -2.87 -2.31
CA ILE A 320 -14.28 -4.01 -1.52
C ILE A 320 -13.10 -4.73 -0.86
N VAL A 321 -12.05 -5.04 -1.63
CA VAL A 321 -10.87 -5.77 -1.13
C VAL A 321 -10.11 -4.94 -0.09
N GLN A 322 -9.86 -3.65 -0.37
CA GLN A 322 -9.23 -2.74 0.59
C GLN A 322 -10.07 -2.59 1.87
N ALA A 323 -11.39 -2.56 1.72
CA ALA A 323 -12.31 -2.45 2.85
C ALA A 323 -12.32 -3.72 3.72
N ILE A 324 -12.36 -4.90 3.10
CA ILE A 324 -12.29 -6.18 3.83
C ILE A 324 -10.92 -6.33 4.51
N SER A 325 -9.83 -5.98 3.83
CA SER A 325 -8.48 -6.00 4.41
C SER A 325 -8.37 -5.10 5.64
N ARG A 326 -8.98 -3.91 5.58
CA ARG A 326 -9.14 -3.02 6.76
C ARG A 326 -9.93 -3.68 7.88
N ASP A 327 -11.03 -4.37 7.58
CA ASP A 327 -11.86 -5.02 8.60
C ASP A 327 -11.13 -6.18 9.27
N ILE A 328 -10.33 -6.93 8.51
CA ILE A 328 -9.43 -7.96 9.02
C ILE A 328 -8.37 -7.34 9.94
N LEU A 329 -7.72 -6.24 9.54
CA LEU A 329 -6.76 -5.55 10.40
C LEU A 329 -7.39 -5.09 11.72
N MET A 330 -8.61 -4.56 11.70
CA MET A 330 -9.29 -4.15 12.93
C MET A 330 -9.69 -5.33 13.81
N TYR A 331 -10.04 -6.47 13.21
CA TYR A 331 -10.26 -7.70 13.95
C TYR A 331 -8.96 -8.18 14.63
N ALA A 332 -7.84 -8.16 13.91
CA ALA A 332 -6.53 -8.50 14.47
C ALA A 332 -6.10 -7.55 15.59
N ILE A 333 -6.26 -6.23 15.41
CA ILE A 333 -5.99 -5.24 16.46
C ILE A 333 -6.84 -5.50 17.70
N ARG A 334 -8.12 -5.90 17.53
CA ARG A 334 -8.98 -6.28 18.66
C ARG A 334 -8.45 -7.52 19.38
N ASN A 335 -8.00 -8.54 18.66
CA ASN A 335 -7.41 -9.74 19.28
C ASN A 335 -6.12 -9.42 20.05
N LEU A 336 -5.33 -8.49 19.51
CA LEU A 336 -4.05 -8.03 20.08
C LEU A 336 -4.23 -6.90 21.11
N SER A 337 -5.46 -6.54 21.49
CA SER A 337 -5.75 -5.37 22.34
C SER A 337 -5.20 -5.46 23.77
N HIS A 338 -4.73 -6.63 24.20
CA HIS A 338 -4.03 -6.84 25.46
C HIS A 338 -2.55 -6.42 25.40
N TYR A 339 -2.01 -6.17 24.21
CA TYR A 339 -0.71 -5.55 24.00
C TYR A 339 -0.82 -4.03 23.88
N PHE A 340 0.30 -3.34 24.08
CA PHE A 340 0.37 -1.90 23.86
C PHE A 340 0.62 -1.60 22.37
N ILE A 341 -0.47 -1.45 21.61
CA ILE A 341 -0.39 -1.10 20.18
C ILE A 341 -0.07 0.39 20.05
N CYS A 342 1.13 0.72 19.56
CA CYS A 342 1.60 2.09 19.35
C CYS A 342 1.02 2.72 18.08
N GLY A 343 0.72 1.91 17.06
CA GLY A 343 0.22 2.38 15.80
C GLY A 343 0.07 1.25 14.80
N HIS A 344 -0.39 1.60 13.60
CA HIS A 344 -0.52 0.67 12.48
C HIS A 344 -0.22 1.39 11.16
N VAL A 345 0.47 0.73 10.24
CA VAL A 345 0.89 1.33 8.96
C VAL A 345 0.42 0.44 7.82
N HIS A 346 -0.58 0.90 7.06
CA HIS A 346 -1.27 0.07 6.08
C HIS A 346 -1.85 -1.20 6.72
N ASP A 347 -1.20 -2.35 6.53
CA ASP A 347 -1.60 -3.67 7.01
C ASP A 347 -0.70 -4.18 8.15
N GLU A 348 0.21 -3.32 8.63
CA GLU A 348 1.17 -3.55 9.70
C GLU A 348 0.65 -3.04 11.05
N VAL A 349 0.94 -3.75 12.14
CA VAL A 349 0.73 -3.31 13.53
C VAL A 349 2.08 -3.17 14.23
N ILE A 350 2.25 -2.07 14.97
CA ILE A 350 3.45 -1.77 15.76
C ILE A 350 3.09 -1.90 17.24
N ILE A 351 3.70 -2.87 17.92
CA ILE A 351 3.43 -3.20 19.32
C ILE A 351 4.66 -2.90 20.17
N GLU A 352 4.48 -2.16 21.26
CA GLU A 352 5.47 -2.02 22.33
C GLU A 352 5.22 -3.11 23.38
N CYS A 353 6.24 -3.91 23.68
CA CYS A 353 6.10 -5.02 24.62
C CYS A 353 7.43 -5.36 25.31
N LYS A 354 7.36 -6.21 26.35
CA LYS A 354 8.55 -6.68 27.06
C LYS A 354 9.43 -7.56 26.16
N LYS A 355 10.72 -7.64 26.46
CA LYS A 355 11.71 -8.35 25.63
C LYS A 355 11.43 -9.84 25.46
N GLU A 356 10.71 -10.46 26.40
CA GLU A 356 10.42 -11.89 26.41
C GLU A 356 9.20 -12.26 25.56
N VAL A 357 8.41 -11.29 25.10
CA VAL A 357 7.22 -11.56 24.28
C VAL A 357 7.65 -12.12 22.91
N SER A 358 7.07 -13.26 22.54
CA SER A 358 7.36 -13.93 21.27
C SER A 358 6.73 -13.20 20.09
N VAL A 359 7.54 -12.95 19.04
CA VAL A 359 7.07 -12.41 17.75
C VAL A 359 6.10 -13.39 17.08
N ASP A 360 6.43 -14.67 17.07
CA ASP A 360 5.59 -15.72 16.47
C ASP A 360 4.20 -15.79 17.11
N ALA A 361 4.12 -15.62 18.43
CA ALA A 361 2.84 -15.59 19.14
C ALA A 361 1.97 -14.38 18.75
N ILE A 362 2.57 -13.23 18.46
CA ILE A 362 1.84 -12.05 17.94
C ILE A 362 1.40 -12.31 16.50
N CYS A 363 2.28 -12.83 15.64
CA CYS A 363 1.98 -13.15 14.25
C CYS A 363 0.88 -14.21 14.12
N GLU A 364 0.89 -15.25 14.95
CA GLU A 364 -0.15 -16.28 15.00
C GLU A 364 -1.52 -15.65 15.33
N GLN A 365 -1.58 -14.79 16.35
CA GLN A 365 -2.81 -14.11 16.74
C GLN A 365 -3.31 -13.12 15.67
N MET A 366 -2.40 -12.39 15.04
CA MET A 366 -2.71 -11.49 13.92
C MET A 366 -3.25 -12.25 12.71
N GLY A 367 -2.67 -13.42 12.42
CA GLY A 367 -3.03 -14.30 11.32
C GLY A 367 -4.35 -15.08 11.51
N ARG A 368 -5.08 -14.89 12.62
CA ARG A 368 -6.36 -15.60 12.85
C ARG A 368 -7.45 -15.09 11.93
N THR A 369 -8.01 -15.99 11.12
CA THR A 369 -9.12 -15.69 10.22
C THR A 369 -10.38 -15.29 11.01
N PRO A 370 -11.01 -14.15 10.70
CA PRO A 370 -12.26 -13.78 11.32
C PRO A 370 -13.39 -14.75 10.98
N PRO A 371 -14.34 -15.00 11.90
CA PRO A 371 -15.42 -15.98 11.70
C PRO A 371 -16.39 -15.61 10.56
N TRP A 372 -16.46 -14.34 10.18
CA TRP A 372 -17.31 -13.86 9.08
C TRP A 372 -16.70 -14.04 7.68
N ILE A 373 -15.46 -14.55 7.57
CA ILE A 373 -14.78 -14.87 6.31
C ILE A 373 -13.99 -16.18 6.41
N GLU A 374 -14.67 -17.21 6.89
CA GLU A 374 -14.09 -18.55 7.10
C GLU A 374 -13.45 -19.11 5.81
N GLY A 375 -12.31 -19.76 5.96
CA GLY A 375 -11.56 -20.37 4.85
C GLY A 375 -10.55 -19.44 4.17
N LEU A 376 -10.59 -18.12 4.43
CA LEU A 376 -9.53 -17.21 3.99
C LEU A 376 -8.23 -17.55 4.73
N LEU A 377 -7.18 -17.89 3.98
CA LEU A 377 -5.87 -18.22 4.53
C LEU A 377 -5.09 -16.94 4.81
N LEU A 378 -5.14 -16.47 6.05
CA LEU A 378 -4.36 -15.33 6.53
C LEU A 378 -2.98 -15.76 7.01
N ARG A 379 -2.01 -14.87 6.85
CA ARG A 379 -0.66 -15.01 7.41
C ARG A 379 -0.12 -13.64 7.75
N ALA A 380 0.53 -13.56 8.90
CA ALA A 380 1.34 -12.43 9.28
C ALA A 380 2.78 -12.89 9.46
N ASP A 381 3.72 -12.03 9.07
CA ASP A 381 5.14 -12.17 9.38
C ASP A 381 5.55 -10.92 10.17
N GLY A 382 6.56 -11.05 11.03
CA GLY A 382 6.96 -9.95 11.88
C GLY A 382 8.39 -10.07 12.36
N TYR A 383 8.89 -8.98 12.91
CA TYR A 383 10.24 -8.88 13.47
C TYR A 383 10.23 -8.01 14.72
N GLU A 384 11.28 -8.15 15.52
CA GLU A 384 11.52 -7.31 16.69
C GLU A 384 12.62 -6.28 16.43
N THR A 385 12.52 -5.13 17.09
CA THR A 385 13.50 -4.05 16.94
C THR A 385 13.49 -3.10 18.13
N THR A 386 14.62 -2.45 18.40
CA THR A 386 14.80 -1.43 19.46
C THR A 386 14.47 -0.02 18.98
N PHE A 387 14.25 0.17 17.67
CA PHE A 387 13.75 1.38 17.06
C PHE A 387 12.99 1.03 15.79
N TYR A 388 11.97 1.81 15.44
CA TYR A 388 11.17 1.50 14.26
C TYR A 388 12.02 1.62 12.99
N LYS A 389 11.97 0.58 12.17
CA LYS A 389 12.59 0.51 10.83
C LYS A 389 11.64 -0.25 9.92
N LYS A 390 11.98 -0.46 8.67
CA LYS A 390 11.29 -1.42 7.81
C LYS A 390 12.28 -2.52 7.45
N ASP A 391 11.87 -3.77 7.61
CA ASP A 391 12.62 -4.96 7.18
C ASP A 391 12.43 -5.23 5.68
#